data_AF-A0A1I7T5M8-F1
#
_entry.id   AF-A0A1I7T5M8-F1
#
_cell.length_a   1.000
_cell.length_b   1.000
_cell.length_c   1.000
_cell.angle_alpha   90.00
_cell.angle_beta   90.00
_cell.angle_gamma   90.00
#
_symmetry.space_group_name_H-M   'P 1'
#
loop_
_entity.id
_entity.type
_entity.pdbx_description
1 polymer ?
#
loop_
_entity_poly.entity_id
_entity_poly.type
_entity_poly.pdbx_seq_one_letter_code
_entity_poly.pdbx_strand_id
1 'polypeptide(L)'
;MVDMQSSGIDQNAIATYQTYFNFAKLIGTTLNDQSYFTGFIDNFGYSGQLSNRKNYTVLNFINFETIGFPIDGTDDDIDLNLDEVDDTLKMAKWNPEADDNTCMIFISAAPEAMYNNTSIGLSYASFKTVLGVLVGGATSIPGLTDPLTATTLSTADAESVVQKLLEILP
;
A
#
# COMPACT_ATOMS: atom_id res chain seq x y z
N MET A 1 0.32 1.55 1.20
CA MET A 1 1.10 1.23 -0.01
C MET A 1 0.47 0.04 -0.69
N VAL A 2 0.20 0.11 -1.99
CA VAL A 2 -0.51 -0.93 -2.77
C VAL A 2 0.36 -1.42 -3.93
N ASP A 3 0.59 -2.72 -4.06
CA ASP A 3 1.27 -3.30 -5.20
C ASP A 3 0.30 -3.69 -6.32
N MET A 4 0.60 -3.25 -7.54
CA MET A 4 -0.18 -3.42 -8.76
C MET A 4 0.67 -3.89 -9.94
N GLN A 5 1.81 -4.56 -9.71
CA GLN A 5 2.73 -4.92 -10.79
C GLN A 5 2.21 -6.07 -11.67
N SER A 6 1.99 -5.80 -12.96
CA SER A 6 1.91 -6.84 -14.01
C SER A 6 2.48 -6.37 -15.35
N SER A 7 2.79 -7.29 -16.25
CA SER A 7 3.20 -6.95 -17.62
C SER A 7 2.08 -7.29 -18.59
N GLY A 8 1.81 -6.43 -19.58
CA GLY A 8 0.81 -6.67 -20.63
C GLY A 8 -0.63 -6.54 -20.17
N ILE A 9 -1.00 -5.34 -19.67
CA ILE A 9 -2.30 -5.06 -19.06
C ILE A 9 -3.44 -5.27 -20.05
N ASP A 10 -4.29 -6.27 -19.80
CA ASP A 10 -5.64 -6.25 -20.35
C ASP A 10 -6.58 -5.41 -19.46
N GLN A 11 -7.74 -5.04 -19.99
CA GLN A 11 -8.74 -4.28 -19.22
C GLN A 11 -9.20 -5.01 -17.94
N ASN A 12 -9.03 -6.34 -17.84
CA ASN A 12 -9.39 -7.09 -16.64
C ASN A 12 -8.36 -6.88 -15.52
N ALA A 13 -7.08 -6.79 -15.86
CA ALA A 13 -6.02 -6.44 -14.92
C ALA A 13 -6.22 -5.02 -14.36
N ILE A 14 -6.59 -4.03 -15.21
CA ILE A 14 -6.93 -2.66 -14.75
C ILE A 14 -8.06 -2.68 -13.72
N ALA A 15 -9.15 -3.37 -14.03
CA ALA A 15 -10.29 -3.48 -13.11
C ALA A 15 -9.90 -4.13 -11.77
N THR A 16 -9.00 -5.11 -11.82
CA THR A 16 -8.47 -5.78 -10.63
C THR A 16 -7.65 -4.81 -9.77
N TYR A 17 -6.73 -4.05 -10.37
CA TYR A 17 -5.92 -3.06 -9.65
C TYR A 17 -6.73 -1.89 -9.10
N GLN A 18 -7.73 -1.44 -9.85
CA GLN A 18 -8.68 -0.46 -9.35
C GLN A 18 -9.41 -0.99 -8.11
N THR A 19 -9.70 -2.29 -8.05
CA THR A 19 -10.31 -2.93 -6.87
C THR A 19 -9.35 -2.91 -5.68
N TYR A 20 -8.07 -3.26 -5.84
CA TYR A 20 -7.09 -3.20 -4.74
C TYR A 20 -6.84 -1.77 -4.25
N PHE A 21 -6.77 -0.81 -5.17
CA PHE A 21 -6.65 0.60 -4.83
C PHE A 21 -7.86 1.11 -4.05
N ASN A 22 -9.07 0.76 -4.50
CA ASN A 22 -10.31 1.10 -3.79
C ASN A 22 -10.37 0.45 -2.41
N PHE A 23 -9.83 -0.76 -2.25
CA PHE A 23 -9.72 -1.41 -0.93
C PHE A 23 -8.77 -0.65 0.01
N ALA A 24 -7.64 -0.17 -0.50
CA ALA A 24 -6.74 0.69 0.29
C ALA A 24 -7.41 2.01 0.72
N LYS A 25 -8.24 2.60 -0.15
CA LYS A 25 -9.07 3.75 0.21
C LYS A 25 -10.12 3.40 1.26
N LEU A 26 -10.77 2.24 1.13
CA LEU A 26 -11.74 1.74 2.10
C LEU A 26 -11.11 1.59 3.48
N ILE A 27 -9.90 1.04 3.60
CA ILE A 27 -9.15 0.99 4.87
C ILE A 27 -8.98 2.40 5.46
N GLY A 28 -8.60 3.39 4.65
CA GLY A 28 -8.47 4.78 5.11
C GLY A 28 -9.80 5.40 5.57
N THR A 29 -10.90 5.14 4.86
CA THR A 29 -12.26 5.53 5.29
C THR A 29 -12.65 4.86 6.60
N THR A 30 -12.45 3.55 6.71
CA THR A 30 -12.73 2.80 7.95
C THR A 30 -11.91 3.30 9.13
N LEU A 31 -10.63 3.66 8.92
CA LEU A 31 -9.81 4.26 9.97
C LEU A 31 -10.35 5.64 10.40
N ASN A 32 -10.80 6.46 9.45
CA ASN A 32 -11.41 7.75 9.75
C ASN A 32 -12.75 7.62 10.50
N ASP A 33 -13.53 6.57 10.24
CA ASP A 33 -14.79 6.30 10.94
C ASP A 33 -14.57 5.82 12.37
N GLN A 34 -13.46 5.11 12.63
CA GLN A 34 -13.14 4.55 13.94
C GLN A 34 -12.21 5.43 14.79
N SER A 35 -11.42 6.32 14.16
CA SER A 35 -10.38 7.13 14.80
C SER A 35 -10.04 8.37 13.95
N TYR A 36 -8.85 8.95 14.11
CA TYR A 36 -8.33 10.04 13.29
C TYR A 36 -7.47 9.51 12.14
N PHE A 37 -7.82 9.88 10.90
CA PHE A 37 -6.98 9.60 9.74
C PHE A 37 -5.98 10.71 9.47
N THR A 38 -4.70 10.35 9.39
CA THR A 38 -3.67 11.06 8.64
C THR A 38 -2.81 10.05 7.91
N GLY A 39 -2.42 10.32 6.67
CA GLY A 39 -1.60 9.38 5.92
C GLY A 39 -1.48 9.69 4.44
N PHE A 40 -1.02 8.71 3.68
CA PHE A 40 -0.83 8.79 2.23
C PHE A 40 -1.02 7.41 1.60
N ILE A 41 -1.66 7.36 0.43
CA ILE A 41 -1.70 6.15 -0.40
C ILE A 41 -0.63 6.25 -1.48
N ASP A 42 0.36 5.36 -1.39
CA ASP A 42 1.35 5.12 -2.43
C ASP A 42 1.06 3.78 -3.11
N ASN A 43 1.59 3.59 -4.31
CA ASN A 43 1.36 2.40 -5.11
C ASN A 43 2.62 1.96 -5.87
N PHE A 44 2.87 0.67 -6.05
CA PHE A 44 3.88 0.06 -6.94
C PHE A 44 3.19 -0.52 -8.18
N GLY A 45 3.90 -0.65 -9.29
CA GLY A 45 3.30 -0.91 -10.61
C GLY A 45 3.13 0.40 -11.38
N TYR A 46 1.94 0.63 -11.93
CA TYR A 46 1.59 1.76 -12.80
C TYR A 46 1.53 3.09 -12.08
N SER A 47 1.99 4.14 -12.75
CA SER A 47 1.93 5.50 -12.23
C SER A 47 1.75 6.51 -13.35
N GLY A 48 0.75 7.39 -13.22
CA GLY A 48 0.62 8.52 -14.16
C GLY A 48 1.82 9.49 -14.13
N GLN A 49 2.68 9.42 -13.09
CA GLN A 49 3.97 10.09 -12.94
C GLN A 49 4.83 9.31 -11.93
N LEU A 50 6.15 9.25 -12.15
CA LEU A 50 7.10 8.70 -11.17
C LEU A 50 6.96 9.43 -9.82
N SER A 51 6.29 8.78 -8.87
CA SER A 51 6.02 9.36 -7.56
C SER A 51 7.33 9.56 -6.78
N ASN A 52 7.47 10.71 -6.11
CA ASN A 52 8.61 10.94 -5.21
C ASN A 52 8.44 10.12 -3.93
N ARG A 53 8.81 8.84 -3.98
CA ARG A 53 8.74 7.90 -2.85
C ARG A 53 9.74 8.18 -1.73
N LYS A 54 10.55 9.22 -1.87
CA LYS A 54 11.41 9.71 -0.79
C LYS A 54 10.62 10.62 0.15
N ASN A 55 9.58 11.31 -0.31
CA ASN A 55 8.86 12.31 0.47
C ASN A 55 7.34 12.13 0.37
N TYR A 56 6.74 11.53 1.40
CA TYR A 56 5.30 11.35 1.52
C TYR A 56 4.65 12.57 2.17
N THR A 57 3.81 13.28 1.42
CA THR A 57 3.01 14.38 1.96
C THR A 57 1.93 13.82 2.88
N VAL A 58 1.87 14.29 4.12
CA VAL A 58 0.80 13.89 5.04
C VAL A 58 -0.52 14.52 4.59
N LEU A 59 -1.54 13.68 4.36
CA LEU A 59 -2.88 14.13 3.98
C LEU A 59 -3.87 13.90 5.12
N ASN A 60 -4.81 14.83 5.25
CA ASN A 60 -6.04 14.60 6.00
C ASN A 60 -7.01 13.73 5.20
N PHE A 61 -8.09 13.29 5.84
CA PHE A 61 -9.07 12.41 5.21
C PHE A 61 -9.70 13.01 3.94
N ILE A 62 -10.09 14.29 3.97
CA ILE A 62 -10.72 14.99 2.84
C ILE A 62 -9.81 14.98 1.61
N ASN A 63 -8.51 15.20 1.78
CA ASN A 63 -7.58 15.16 0.66
C ASN A 63 -7.30 13.71 0.23
N PHE A 64 -7.17 12.78 1.17
CA PHE A 64 -6.95 11.36 0.90
C PHE A 64 -8.08 10.73 0.09
N GLU A 65 -9.34 10.99 0.44
CA GLU A 65 -10.50 10.39 -0.24
C GLU A 65 -10.63 10.88 -1.70
N THR A 66 -10.03 12.02 -2.04
CA THR A 66 -10.06 12.57 -3.41
C THR A 66 -9.02 11.95 -4.34
N ILE A 67 -8.08 11.15 -3.82
CA ILE A 67 -7.04 10.53 -4.66
C ILE A 67 -7.70 9.53 -5.62
N GLY A 68 -7.46 9.74 -6.91
CA GLY A 68 -7.91 8.88 -8.00
C GLY A 68 -6.96 7.71 -8.25
N PHE A 69 -7.47 6.64 -8.86
CA PHE A 69 -6.66 5.53 -9.32
C PHE A 69 -5.59 6.01 -10.32
N PRO A 70 -4.30 5.74 -10.11
CA PRO A 70 -3.21 6.40 -10.83
C PRO A 70 -2.85 5.66 -12.13
N ILE A 71 -3.78 5.61 -13.08
CA ILE A 71 -3.52 5.09 -14.43
C ILE A 71 -3.55 6.22 -15.44
N ASP A 72 -2.52 6.33 -16.28
CA ASP A 72 -2.65 7.07 -17.54
C ASP A 72 -3.23 6.14 -18.60
N GLY A 73 -4.04 6.67 -19.52
CA GLY A 73 -4.76 5.85 -20.51
C GLY A 73 -3.87 5.17 -21.56
N THR A 74 -2.55 5.21 -21.41
CA THR A 74 -1.53 4.71 -22.34
C THR A 74 -0.51 3.76 -21.69
N ASP A 75 -0.67 3.43 -20.41
CA ASP A 75 0.32 2.68 -19.65
C ASP A 75 0.25 1.17 -19.92
N ASP A 76 1.20 0.66 -20.70
CA ASP A 76 1.36 -0.76 -21.06
C ASP A 76 2.50 -1.45 -20.26
N ASP A 77 3.27 -0.70 -19.46
CA ASP A 77 4.53 -1.15 -18.84
C ASP A 77 4.55 -0.99 -17.30
N ILE A 78 5.37 -1.80 -16.61
CA ILE A 78 5.56 -1.63 -15.16
C ILE A 78 6.48 -0.43 -14.94
N ASP A 79 5.94 0.66 -14.39
CA ASP A 79 6.77 1.83 -14.06
C ASP A 79 7.71 1.58 -12.86
N LEU A 80 7.26 0.80 -11.89
CA LEU A 80 7.93 0.66 -10.58
C LEU A 80 7.90 -0.80 -10.13
N ASN A 81 9.08 -1.38 -9.87
CA ASN A 81 9.30 -2.81 -9.59
C ASN A 81 9.49 -3.11 -8.08
N LEU A 82 9.08 -4.30 -7.63
CA LEU A 82 9.06 -4.73 -6.23
C LEU A 82 10.46 -5.11 -5.75
N ASP A 83 11.41 -5.29 -6.65
CA ASP A 83 12.82 -5.49 -6.30
C ASP A 83 13.47 -4.25 -5.68
N GLU A 84 13.01 -3.05 -6.04
CA GLU A 84 13.50 -1.75 -5.54
C GLU A 84 12.76 -1.24 -4.28
N VAL A 85 11.72 -1.96 -3.84
CA VAL A 85 10.81 -1.49 -2.78
C VAL A 85 11.54 -1.23 -1.45
N ASP A 86 12.42 -2.13 -1.04
CA ASP A 86 13.05 -2.07 0.27
C ASP A 86 14.03 -0.88 0.37
N ASP A 87 14.85 -0.70 -0.66
CA ASP A 87 15.79 0.43 -0.72
C ASP A 87 15.07 1.77 -0.85
N THR A 88 13.95 1.80 -1.56
CA THR A 88 13.08 2.96 -1.63
C THR A 88 12.51 3.32 -0.25
N LEU A 89 12.00 2.33 0.47
CA LEU A 89 11.40 2.51 1.80
C LEU A 89 12.41 2.90 2.88
N LYS A 90 13.68 2.48 2.77
CA LYS A 90 14.77 2.95 3.64
C LYS A 90 15.03 4.45 3.53
N MET A 91 14.75 5.04 2.36
CA MET A 91 14.95 6.46 2.08
C MET A 91 13.69 7.31 2.24
N ALA A 92 12.52 6.67 2.40
CA ALA A 92 11.24 7.33 2.53
C ALA A 92 11.16 8.17 3.81
N LYS A 93 10.54 9.35 3.71
CA LYS A 93 10.19 10.20 4.84
C LYS A 93 8.85 10.89 4.70
N TRP A 94 8.22 11.21 5.84
CA TRP A 94 7.03 12.04 5.91
C TRP A 94 7.38 13.52 5.74
N ASN A 95 6.47 14.27 5.14
CA ASN A 95 6.54 15.73 5.03
C ASN A 95 5.19 16.36 5.43
N PRO A 96 5.12 17.10 6.56
CA PRO A 96 6.18 17.32 7.53
C PRO A 96 6.65 16.00 8.19
N GLU A 97 7.84 16.00 8.79
CA GLU A 97 8.33 14.84 9.53
C GLU A 97 7.36 14.51 10.67
N ALA A 98 7.12 13.22 10.87
CA ALA A 98 6.26 12.70 11.92
C ALA A 98 7.14 12.13 13.04
N ASP A 99 6.95 12.64 14.26
CA ASP A 99 7.70 12.21 15.45
C ASP A 99 6.98 11.07 16.21
N ASP A 100 5.73 10.80 15.84
CA ASP A 100 4.88 9.77 16.44
C ASP A 100 5.13 8.37 15.85
N ASN A 101 4.47 7.35 16.42
CA ASN A 101 4.49 5.99 15.87
C ASN A 101 3.74 5.96 14.54
N THR A 102 4.48 5.94 13.44
CA THR A 102 3.93 5.79 12.09
C THR A 102 3.89 4.31 11.69
N CYS A 103 2.85 3.91 10.97
CA CYS A 103 2.71 2.56 10.43
C CYS A 103 2.61 2.59 8.90
N MET A 104 3.20 1.60 8.24
CA MET A 104 2.95 1.31 6.83
C MET A 104 2.02 0.10 6.71
N ILE A 105 0.91 0.26 5.99
CA ILE A 105 0.12 -0.88 5.50
C ILE A 105 0.64 -1.22 4.10
N PHE A 106 1.19 -2.42 3.93
CA PHE A 106 1.70 -2.93 2.67
C PHE A 106 0.74 -3.98 2.10
N ILE A 107 -0.02 -3.60 1.06
CA ILE A 107 -1.03 -4.44 0.42
C ILE A 107 -0.41 -5.02 -0.85
N SER A 108 -0.38 -6.35 -0.99
CA SER A 108 0.19 -7.01 -2.17
C SER A 108 -0.68 -8.15 -2.70
N ALA A 109 -0.77 -8.19 -4.02
CA ALA A 109 -1.33 -9.28 -4.80
C ALA A 109 -0.25 -10.14 -5.49
N ALA A 110 1.00 -9.67 -5.50
CA ALA A 110 2.07 -10.30 -6.25
C ALA A 110 2.49 -11.65 -5.64
N PRO A 111 2.81 -12.64 -6.49
CA PRO A 111 3.47 -13.85 -6.04
C PRO A 111 4.89 -13.51 -5.57
N GLU A 112 5.41 -14.31 -4.63
CA GLU A 112 6.74 -14.14 -4.03
C GLU A 112 7.88 -13.99 -5.06
N ALA A 113 7.77 -14.64 -6.22
CA ALA A 113 8.74 -14.53 -7.30
C ALA A 113 8.95 -13.10 -7.84
N MET A 114 7.93 -12.23 -7.75
CA MET A 114 8.01 -10.83 -8.21
C MET A 114 8.88 -9.95 -7.32
N TYR A 115 9.18 -10.38 -6.09
CA TYR A 115 10.04 -9.64 -5.17
C TYR A 115 11.53 -9.82 -5.50
N ASN A 116 11.91 -10.75 -6.39
CA ASN A 116 13.29 -10.95 -6.85
C ASN A 116 14.35 -11.04 -5.72
N ASN A 117 14.03 -11.77 -4.65
CA ASN A 117 14.83 -11.90 -3.41
C ASN A 117 14.87 -10.65 -2.50
N THR A 118 14.17 -9.58 -2.84
CA THR A 118 13.91 -8.46 -1.93
C THR A 118 12.88 -8.86 -0.87
N SER A 119 12.95 -8.23 0.30
CA SER A 119 12.03 -8.46 1.41
C SER A 119 11.61 -7.14 2.03
N ILE A 120 10.36 -7.06 2.47
CA ILE A 120 9.83 -5.92 3.21
C ILE A 120 10.30 -6.03 4.66
N GLY A 121 10.94 -4.97 5.16
CA GLY A 121 11.33 -4.86 6.56
C GLY A 121 10.12 -4.74 7.47
N LEU A 122 10.27 -5.23 8.71
CA LEU A 122 9.25 -5.06 9.77
C LEU A 122 9.13 -3.61 10.26
N SER A 123 10.14 -2.78 9.94
CA SER A 123 10.21 -1.36 10.27
C SER A 123 11.16 -0.63 9.33
N TYR A 124 10.95 0.66 9.16
CA TYR A 124 11.78 1.61 8.43
C TYR A 124 11.97 2.89 9.26
N ALA A 125 12.86 3.78 8.82
CA ALA A 125 13.13 5.03 9.53
C ALA A 125 11.83 5.84 9.78
N SER A 126 10.98 5.93 8.75
CA SER A 126 9.71 6.67 8.77
C SER A 126 8.46 5.83 8.93
N PHE A 127 8.60 4.51 9.09
CA PHE A 127 7.48 3.60 9.38
C PHE A 127 7.92 2.65 10.51
N LYS A 128 7.59 2.99 11.76
CA LYS A 128 8.04 2.23 12.94
C LYS A 128 7.50 0.80 12.94
N THR A 129 6.31 0.62 12.36
CA THR A 129 5.68 -0.69 12.16
C THR A 129 5.27 -0.88 10.71
N VAL A 130 5.27 -2.14 10.26
CA VAL A 130 4.77 -2.54 8.95
C VAL A 130 3.73 -3.64 9.13
N LEU A 131 2.53 -3.40 8.60
CA LEU A 131 1.43 -4.36 8.54
C LEU A 131 1.29 -4.87 7.10
N GLY A 132 1.48 -6.17 6.90
CA GLY A 132 1.26 -6.82 5.61
C GLY A 132 -0.20 -7.19 5.40
N VAL A 133 -0.69 -7.01 4.18
CA VAL A 133 -2.05 -7.41 3.76
C VAL A 133 -1.96 -8.13 2.41
N LEU A 134 -2.39 -9.39 2.38
CA LEU A 134 -2.48 -10.21 1.18
C LEU A 134 -3.84 -10.02 0.52
N VAL A 135 -3.83 -9.77 -0.78
CA VAL A 135 -5.02 -9.70 -1.64
C VAL A 135 -4.80 -10.57 -2.89
N GLY A 136 -5.83 -10.77 -3.71
CA GLY A 136 -5.66 -11.36 -5.05
C GLY A 136 -5.15 -12.81 -5.09
N GLY A 137 -5.17 -13.53 -3.96
CA GLY A 137 -4.63 -14.89 -3.85
C GLY A 137 -3.13 -14.96 -3.53
N ALA A 138 -2.47 -13.84 -3.24
CA ALA A 138 -1.13 -13.84 -2.69
C ALA A 138 -1.09 -14.65 -1.37
N THR A 139 0.00 -15.39 -1.16
CA THR A 139 0.16 -16.28 0.00
C THR A 139 1.24 -15.83 0.97
N SER A 140 2.12 -14.93 0.55
CA SER A 140 3.22 -14.39 1.34
C SER A 140 3.60 -12.99 0.86
N ILE A 141 4.16 -12.19 1.78
CA ILE A 141 4.95 -11.00 1.47
C ILE A 141 6.34 -11.27 2.07
N PRO A 142 7.40 -11.41 1.27
CA PRO A 142 8.75 -11.66 1.77
C PRO A 142 9.15 -10.67 2.86
N GLY A 143 9.67 -11.18 3.97
CA GLY A 143 10.05 -10.40 5.16
C GLY A 143 8.95 -10.20 6.21
N LEU A 144 7.67 -10.46 5.87
CA LEU A 144 6.55 -10.37 6.81
C LEU A 144 6.05 -11.77 7.19
N THR A 145 5.85 -12.00 8.49
CA THR A 145 5.54 -13.34 9.04
C THR A 145 4.08 -13.54 9.47
N ASP A 146 3.33 -12.45 9.64
CA ASP A 146 1.91 -12.47 10.06
C ASP A 146 1.05 -11.50 9.21
N PRO A 147 1.03 -11.62 7.87
CA PRO A 147 0.19 -10.75 7.06
C PRO A 147 -1.30 -11.13 7.19
N LEU A 148 -2.16 -10.12 7.20
CA LEU A 148 -3.62 -10.33 7.14
C LEU A 148 -4.03 -10.74 5.74
N THR A 149 -5.02 -11.62 5.62
CA THR A 149 -5.59 -11.98 4.31
C THR A 149 -6.91 -11.25 4.10
N ALA A 150 -6.99 -10.37 3.09
CA ALA A 150 -8.21 -9.70 2.67
C ALA A 150 -8.76 -10.38 1.40
N THR A 151 -9.63 -11.37 1.61
CA THR A 151 -10.08 -12.26 0.52
C THR A 151 -11.21 -11.63 -0.30
N THR A 152 -12.07 -10.86 0.34
CA THR A 152 -13.31 -10.31 -0.25
C THR A 152 -13.20 -8.83 -0.58
N LEU A 153 -12.18 -8.15 -0.04
CA LEU A 153 -11.98 -6.70 -0.15
C LEU A 153 -13.19 -5.91 0.37
N SER A 154 -13.90 -6.48 1.34
CA SER A 154 -15.12 -5.94 1.91
C SER A 154 -14.84 -5.00 3.09
N THR A 155 -15.88 -4.37 3.61
CA THR A 155 -15.82 -3.59 4.86
C THR A 155 -15.28 -4.43 6.02
N ALA A 156 -15.65 -5.72 6.13
CA ALA A 156 -15.15 -6.57 7.21
C ALA A 156 -13.64 -6.84 7.11
N ASP A 157 -13.11 -6.97 5.87
CA ASP A 157 -11.67 -7.08 5.65
C ASP A 157 -10.97 -5.77 6.02
N ALA A 158 -11.55 -4.62 5.65
CA ALA A 158 -11.00 -3.30 6.00
C ALA A 158 -11.03 -3.06 7.53
N GLU A 159 -12.12 -3.42 8.21
CA GLU A 159 -12.23 -3.37 9.67
C GLU A 159 -11.16 -4.23 10.35
N SER A 160 -10.88 -5.42 9.84
CA SER A 160 -9.84 -6.30 10.38
C SER A 160 -8.44 -5.67 10.24
N VAL A 161 -8.16 -5.03 9.11
CA VAL A 161 -6.90 -4.30 8.89
C VAL A 161 -6.78 -3.10 9.84
N VAL A 162 -7.85 -2.30 9.97
CA VAL A 162 -7.88 -1.14 10.87
C VAL A 162 -7.75 -1.57 12.33
N GLN A 163 -8.41 -2.65 12.75
CA GLN A 163 -8.28 -3.16 14.10
C GLN A 163 -6.83 -3.56 14.41
N LYS A 164 -6.19 -4.34 13.54
CA LYS A 164 -4.78 -4.71 13.72
C LYS A 164 -3.86 -3.49 13.70
N LEU A 165 -4.14 -2.50 12.84
CA LEU A 165 -3.41 -1.23 12.84
C LEU A 165 -3.51 -0.52 14.20
N LEU A 166 -4.71 -0.41 14.76
CA LEU A 166 -4.93 0.25 16.05
C LEU A 166 -4.34 -0.56 17.22
N GLU A 167 -4.19 -1.88 17.09
CA GLU A 167 -3.52 -2.72 18.09
C GLU A 167 -1.99 -2.53 18.09
N ILE A 168 -1.39 -2.20 16.95
CA ILE A 168 0.08 -2.06 16.81
C ILE A 168 0.56 -0.61 16.91
N LEU A 169 -0.33 0.37 16.78
CA LEU A 169 -0.05 1.79 17.03
C LEU A 169 -0.17 2.06 18.54
N PRO A 170 0.94 2.37 19.25
CA PRO A 170 0.94 2.64 20.69
C PRO A 170 0.18 3.90 21.09
#